data_AF-A0AAD3M833-F1
#
_entry.id   AF-A0AAD3M833-F1
#
_cell.length_a   1.000
_cell.length_b   1.000
_cell.length_c   1.000
_cell.angle_alpha   90.00
_cell.angle_beta   90.00
_cell.angle_gamma   90.00
#
_symmetry.space_group_name_H-M   'P 1'
#
loop_
_entity.id
_entity.type
_entity.pdbx_description
1 polymer ?
#
loop_
_entity_poly.entity_id
_entity_poly.type
_entity_poly.pdbx_seq_one_letter_code
_entity_poly.pdbx_strand_id
1 'polypeptide(L)'
;MTALTDSEEEEERSDAEQRDEEQLVDRLSILLERIDGLHQGTESDKRESLNILLEQREEFGQNSPFLWRLIRAYCDVHDVSFTLEEKKTHAEAGKKVGEEAVSLNPTCAESHQW
;
A
#
# COMPACT_ATOMS: atom_id res chain seq x y z
N MET A 1 41.79 -30.30 -7.84
CA MET A 1 40.33 -30.45 -7.85
C MET A 1 39.77 -29.05 -7.74
N THR A 2 39.29 -28.50 -8.84
CA THR A 2 38.67 -27.17 -8.92
C THR A 2 37.21 -27.26 -8.52
N ALA A 3 36.78 -26.27 -7.75
CA ALA A 3 35.45 -26.08 -7.19
C ALA A 3 34.36 -26.06 -8.26
N LEU A 4 33.24 -26.74 -7.99
CA LEU A 4 32.04 -26.78 -8.82
C LEU A 4 30.74 -26.49 -8.04
N THR A 5 30.83 -26.04 -6.79
CA THR A 5 29.66 -25.89 -5.89
C THR A 5 29.10 -24.46 -5.77
N ASP A 6 29.68 -23.45 -6.42
CA ASP A 6 29.20 -22.07 -6.30
C ASP A 6 27.94 -21.78 -7.13
N SER A 7 27.75 -22.48 -8.26
CA SER A 7 26.66 -22.17 -9.20
C SER A 7 25.28 -22.69 -8.79
N GLU A 8 25.19 -23.87 -8.15
CA GLU A 8 23.90 -24.44 -7.73
C GLU A 8 23.32 -23.68 -6.51
N GLU A 9 24.18 -23.25 -5.57
CA GLU A 9 23.77 -22.49 -4.39
C GLU A 9 23.33 -21.05 -4.72
N GLU A 10 23.85 -20.44 -5.79
CA GLU A 10 23.37 -19.14 -6.28
C GLU A 10 22.02 -19.26 -6.98
N GLU A 11 21.82 -20.29 -7.81
CA GLU A 11 20.54 -20.54 -8.48
C GLU A 11 19.41 -20.82 -7.48
N GLU A 12 19.64 -21.66 -6.45
CA GLU A 12 18.64 -21.95 -5.41
C GLU A 12 18.26 -20.70 -4.58
N ARG A 13 19.22 -19.81 -4.31
CA ARG A 13 18.97 -18.54 -3.62
C ARG A 13 18.11 -17.59 -4.45
N SER A 14 18.45 -17.42 -5.73
CA SER A 14 17.67 -16.58 -6.64
C SER A 14 16.24 -17.10 -6.81
N ASP A 15 16.08 -18.42 -6.91
CA ASP A 15 14.78 -19.07 -7.09
C ASP A 15 13.91 -18.97 -5.80
N ALA A 16 14.53 -18.94 -4.61
CA ALA A 16 13.85 -18.66 -3.35
C ALA A 16 13.44 -17.18 -3.21
N GLU A 17 14.33 -16.24 -3.54
CA GLU A 17 14.04 -14.79 -3.54
C GLU A 17 12.89 -14.45 -4.49
N GLN A 18 12.86 -15.09 -5.67
CA GLN A 18 11.81 -14.88 -6.66
C GLN A 18 10.45 -15.40 -6.20
N ARG A 19 10.42 -16.55 -5.50
CA ARG A 19 9.20 -17.07 -4.86
C ARG A 19 8.69 -16.16 -3.74
N ASP A 20 9.60 -15.61 -2.94
CA ASP A 20 9.23 -14.69 -1.86
C ASP A 20 8.63 -13.39 -2.42
N GLU A 21 9.20 -12.85 -3.51
CA GLU A 21 8.66 -11.68 -4.21
C GLU A 21 7.27 -11.95 -4.80
N GLU A 22 7.07 -13.10 -5.44
CA GLU A 22 5.76 -13.50 -5.98
C GLU A 22 4.69 -13.59 -4.87
N GLN A 23 5.05 -14.17 -3.72
CA GLN A 23 4.13 -14.23 -2.56
C GLN A 23 3.79 -12.85 -1.99
N LEU A 24 4.72 -11.89 -2.03
CA LEU A 24 4.45 -10.52 -1.58
C LEU A 24 3.49 -9.81 -2.54
N VAL A 25 3.65 -10.01 -3.85
CA VAL A 25 2.75 -9.47 -4.87
C VAL A 25 1.32 -10.03 -4.72
N ASP A 26 1.20 -11.34 -4.46
CA ASP A 26 -0.09 -11.98 -4.22
C ASP A 26 -0.77 -11.43 -2.96
N ARG A 27 -0.03 -11.33 -1.85
CA ARG A 27 -0.53 -10.77 -0.59
C ARG A 27 -0.99 -9.32 -0.76
N LEU A 28 -0.20 -8.51 -1.47
CA LEU A 28 -0.57 -7.13 -1.78
C LEU A 28 -1.87 -7.11 -2.59
N SER A 29 -1.98 -7.92 -3.63
CA SER A 29 -3.17 -7.95 -4.51
C SER A 29 -4.44 -8.28 -3.73
N ILE A 30 -4.41 -9.32 -2.89
CA ILE A 30 -5.53 -9.72 -2.03
C ILE A 30 -5.91 -8.59 -1.05
N LEU A 31 -4.90 -7.94 -0.45
CA LEU A 31 -5.11 -6.80 0.43
C LEU A 31 -5.82 -5.66 -0.31
N LEU A 32 -5.33 -5.28 -1.49
CA LEU A 32 -5.90 -4.15 -2.25
C LEU A 32 -7.33 -4.43 -2.71
N GLU A 33 -7.64 -5.66 -3.12
CA GLU A 33 -9.02 -6.06 -3.45
C GLU A 33 -9.96 -5.91 -2.25
N ARG A 34 -9.52 -6.35 -1.05
CA ARG A 34 -10.31 -6.15 0.18
C ARG A 34 -10.54 -4.67 0.47
N ILE A 35 -9.49 -3.84 0.35
CA ILE A 35 -9.59 -2.39 0.57
C ILE A 35 -10.52 -1.72 -0.44
N ASP A 36 -10.47 -2.13 -1.71
CA ASP A 36 -11.36 -1.65 -2.76
C ASP A 36 -12.82 -2.01 -2.46
N GLY A 37 -13.07 -3.18 -1.87
CA GLY A 37 -14.39 -3.59 -1.36
C GLY A 37 -14.88 -2.73 -0.19
N LEU A 38 -14.03 -2.51 0.82
CA LEU A 38 -14.37 -1.70 2.00
C LEU A 38 -14.66 -0.23 1.65
N HIS A 39 -13.96 0.33 0.66
CA HIS A 39 -14.19 1.70 0.18
C HIS A 39 -15.63 1.93 -0.30
N GLN A 40 -16.25 0.91 -0.92
CA GLN A 40 -17.65 0.96 -1.38
C GLN A 40 -18.67 0.67 -0.27
N GLY A 41 -18.19 0.42 0.95
CA GLY A 41 -19.00 0.05 2.09
C GLY A 41 -19.53 1.24 2.91
N THR A 42 -19.87 0.94 4.15
CA THR A 42 -20.36 1.88 5.15
C THR A 42 -19.26 2.81 5.67
N GLU A 43 -19.63 3.80 6.47
CA GLU A 43 -18.65 4.65 7.16
C GLU A 43 -17.73 3.85 8.11
N SER A 44 -18.21 2.72 8.64
CA SER A 44 -17.39 1.82 9.46
C SER A 44 -16.34 1.13 8.58
N ASP A 45 -16.75 0.64 7.41
CA ASP A 45 -15.87 -0.06 6.47
C ASP A 45 -14.77 0.88 5.96
N LYS A 46 -15.11 2.15 5.68
CA LYS A 46 -14.13 3.20 5.32
C LYS A 46 -13.09 3.40 6.41
N ARG A 47 -13.50 3.47 7.69
CA ARG A 47 -12.58 3.59 8.83
C ARG A 47 -11.74 2.33 9.01
N GLU A 48 -12.32 1.15 8.83
CA GLU A 48 -11.60 -0.13 8.86
C GLU A 48 -10.53 -0.18 7.78
N SER A 49 -10.84 0.26 6.56
CA SER A 49 -9.90 0.27 5.43
C SER A 49 -8.64 1.08 5.76
N LEU A 50 -8.82 2.26 6.38
CA LEU A 50 -7.69 3.10 6.80
C LEU A 50 -6.84 2.41 7.87
N ASN A 51 -7.45 1.77 8.86
CA ASN A 51 -6.72 1.07 9.92
C ASN A 51 -5.87 -0.08 9.36
N ILE A 52 -6.45 -0.90 8.49
CA ILE A 52 -5.73 -2.02 7.85
C ILE A 52 -4.53 -1.48 7.05
N LEU A 53 -4.74 -0.44 6.23
CA LEU A 53 -3.65 0.15 5.46
C LEU A 53 -2.55 0.74 6.35
N LEU A 54 -2.89 1.31 7.51
CA LEU A 54 -1.89 1.80 8.46
C LEU A 54 -1.06 0.67 9.08
N GLU A 55 -1.70 -0.45 9.44
CA GLU A 55 -1.03 -1.64 9.97
C GLU A 55 -0.08 -2.28 8.95
N GLN A 56 -0.44 -2.23 7.67
CA GLN A 56 0.31 -2.84 6.58
C GLN A 56 1.35 -1.88 5.94
N ARG A 57 1.49 -0.66 6.48
CA ARG A 57 2.34 0.38 5.90
C ARG A 57 3.82 0.04 5.96
N GLU A 58 4.27 -0.68 6.97
CA GLU A 58 5.66 -1.12 7.08
C GLU A 58 6.05 -2.08 5.95
N GLU A 59 5.14 -2.99 5.58
CA GLU A 59 5.39 -4.02 4.54
C GLU A 59 5.20 -3.46 3.13
N PHE A 60 4.13 -2.69 2.88
CA PHE A 60 3.76 -2.27 1.53
C PHE A 60 3.89 -0.76 1.24
N GLY A 61 4.39 0.03 2.18
CA GLY A 61 4.48 1.50 2.06
C GLY A 61 5.39 2.04 0.96
N GLN A 62 6.15 1.18 0.27
CA GLN A 62 6.94 1.54 -0.92
C GLN A 62 6.30 1.05 -2.24
N ASN A 63 5.01 0.68 -2.21
CA ASN A 63 4.26 0.30 -3.40
C ASN A 63 3.28 1.41 -3.80
N SER A 64 3.38 1.94 -5.02
CA SER A 64 2.49 3.01 -5.50
C SER A 64 0.99 2.65 -5.43
N PRO A 65 0.56 1.42 -5.81
CA PRO A 65 -0.85 1.04 -5.70
C PRO A 65 -1.36 1.07 -4.26
N PHE A 66 -0.51 0.68 -3.30
CA PHE A 66 -0.83 0.72 -1.87
C PHE A 66 -0.97 2.17 -1.37
N LEU A 67 0.00 3.03 -1.70
CA LEU A 67 -0.02 4.43 -1.26
C LEU A 67 -1.25 5.18 -1.79
N TRP A 68 -1.66 4.93 -3.04
CA TRP A 68 -2.91 5.48 -3.56
C TRP A 68 -4.13 5.03 -2.75
N ARG A 69 -4.22 3.74 -2.40
CA ARG A 69 -5.33 3.24 -1.55
C ARG A 69 -5.32 3.92 -0.18
N LEU A 70 -4.14 4.15 0.39
CA LEU A 70 -3.99 4.87 1.66
C LEU A 70 -4.45 6.33 1.57
N ILE A 71 -4.09 7.04 0.49
CA ILE A 71 -4.57 8.42 0.26
C ILE A 71 -6.10 8.42 0.16
N ARG A 72 -6.68 7.52 -0.65
CA ARG A 72 -8.14 7.40 -0.81
C ARG A 72 -8.84 7.10 0.53
N ALA A 73 -8.28 6.20 1.34
CA ALA A 73 -8.82 5.89 2.66
C ALA A 73 -8.79 7.10 3.62
N TYR A 74 -7.76 7.95 3.54
CA TYR A 74 -7.75 9.22 4.28
C TYR A 74 -8.84 10.18 3.82
N CYS A 75 -9.08 10.30 2.50
CA CYS A 75 -10.17 11.11 1.96
C CYS A 75 -11.54 10.57 2.39
N ASP A 76 -11.73 9.25 2.34
CA ASP A 76 -12.94 8.59 2.80
C ASP A 76 -13.25 8.90 4.27
N VAL A 77 -12.25 8.76 5.15
CA VAL A 77 -12.41 9.02 6.58
C VAL A 77 -12.59 10.52 6.85
N HIS A 78 -11.93 11.39 6.09
CA HIS A 78 -12.23 12.83 6.11
C HIS A 78 -13.71 13.09 5.83
N ASP A 79 -14.28 12.47 4.79
CA ASP A 79 -15.65 12.76 4.37
C ASP A 79 -16.69 12.32 5.40
N VAL A 80 -16.45 11.18 6.06
CA VAL A 80 -17.35 10.62 7.09
C VAL A 80 -17.05 11.11 8.51
N SER A 81 -16.02 11.94 8.71
CA SER A 81 -15.72 12.54 10.01
C SER A 81 -16.68 13.68 10.36
N PHE A 82 -16.95 13.87 11.65
CA PHE A 82 -17.97 14.82 12.11
C PHE A 82 -17.37 16.17 12.47
N THR A 83 -16.18 16.18 13.06
CA THR A 83 -15.56 17.42 13.52
C THR A 83 -14.60 17.99 12.47
N LEU A 84 -14.48 19.32 12.42
CA LEU A 84 -13.53 19.99 11.55
C LEU A 84 -12.07 19.61 11.89
N GLU A 85 -11.79 19.33 13.16
CA GLU A 85 -10.46 18.92 13.64
C GLU A 85 -10.07 17.54 13.11
N GLU A 86 -10.97 16.55 13.19
CA GLU A 86 -10.75 15.22 12.60
C GLU A 86 -10.55 15.32 11.09
N LYS A 87 -11.44 16.07 10.41
CA LYS A 87 -11.32 16.31 8.96
C LYS A 87 -9.94 16.86 8.60
N LYS A 88 -9.52 17.94 9.27
CA LYS A 88 -8.22 18.55 9.04
C LYS A 88 -7.08 17.55 9.25
N THR A 89 -7.14 16.75 10.31
CA THR A 89 -6.12 15.73 10.61
C THR A 89 -6.00 14.71 9.49
N HIS A 90 -7.13 14.19 8.98
CA HIS A 90 -7.12 13.22 7.88
C HIS A 90 -6.65 13.85 6.57
N ALA A 91 -7.05 15.08 6.26
CA ALA A 91 -6.60 15.79 5.05
C ALA A 91 -5.09 16.04 5.06
N GLU A 92 -4.53 16.48 6.20
CA GLU A 92 -3.09 16.69 6.34
C GLU A 92 -2.30 15.39 6.27
N ALA A 93 -2.82 14.31 6.84
CA ALA A 93 -2.20 12.98 6.75
C ALA A 93 -2.23 12.43 5.32
N GLY A 94 -3.39 12.47 4.66
CA GLY A 94 -3.56 12.05 3.27
C GLY A 94 -2.65 12.83 2.32
N LYS A 95 -2.51 14.15 2.52
CA LYS A 95 -1.59 14.99 1.75
C LYS A 95 -0.14 14.51 1.86
N LYS A 96 0.36 14.20 3.06
CA LYS A 96 1.73 13.70 3.24
C LYS A 96 1.97 12.40 2.49
N VAL A 97 0.99 11.48 2.55
CA VAL A 97 1.06 10.23 1.77
C VAL A 97 1.02 10.51 0.26
N GLY A 98 0.24 11.50 -0.19
CA GLY A 98 0.23 11.97 -1.57
C GLY A 98 1.60 12.46 -2.04
N GLU A 99 2.27 13.27 -1.24
CA GLU A 99 3.63 13.76 -1.51
C GLU A 99 4.64 12.59 -1.59
N GLU A 100 4.52 11.60 -0.70
CA GLU A 100 5.31 10.36 -0.75
C GLU A 100 5.05 9.56 -2.04
N ALA A 101 3.79 9.36 -2.42
CA ALA A 101 3.40 8.59 -3.59
C ALA A 101 3.92 9.22 -4.90
N VAL A 102 3.78 10.53 -5.04
CA VAL A 102 4.31 11.28 -6.19
C VAL A 102 5.83 11.21 -6.24
N SER A 103 6.51 11.26 -5.09
CA SER A 103 7.97 11.15 -5.02
C SER A 103 8.46 9.76 -5.42
N LEU A 104 7.72 8.72 -5.03
CA LEU A 104 8.02 7.32 -5.32
C LEU A 104 7.81 7.00 -6.80
N ASN A 105 6.67 7.42 -7.38
CA ASN A 105 6.36 7.16 -8.78
C ASN A 105 5.61 8.35 -9.42
N PRO A 106 6.36 9.32 -9.96
CA PRO A 106 5.77 10.54 -10.53
C PRO A 106 4.87 10.30 -11.75
N THR A 107 5.01 9.16 -12.43
CA THR A 107 4.26 8.82 -13.65
C THR A 107 3.02 7.98 -13.39
N CYS A 108 2.75 7.58 -12.13
CA CYS A 108 1.52 6.91 -11.74
C CYS A 108 0.36 7.89 -11.84
N ALA A 109 -0.54 7.69 -12.82
CA ALA A 109 -1.67 8.59 -13.08
C ALA A 109 -2.60 8.69 -11.88
N GLU A 110 -2.76 7.58 -11.16
CA GLU A 110 -3.45 7.48 -9.89
C GLU A 110 -2.81 8.45 -8.90
N SER A 111 -1.51 8.47 -8.66
CA SER A 111 -0.89 9.39 -7.67
C SER A 111 -1.18 10.91 -7.85
N HIS A 112 -1.90 11.34 -8.89
CA HIS A 112 -2.38 12.71 -9.12
C HIS A 112 -3.90 12.94 -8.96
N GLN A 113 -4.74 11.92 -8.70
CA GLN A 113 -6.21 12.11 -8.64
C GLN A 113 -6.80 12.33 -7.24
N TRP A 114 -6.00 12.82 -6.29
CA TRP A 114 -6.41 13.05 -4.89
C TRP A 114 -6.94 14.46 -4.62
#